data_AF-A0A355S864-F1
#
_entry.id   AF-A0A355S864-F1
#
_cell.length_a   1.000
_cell.length_b   1.000
_cell.length_c   1.000
_cell.angle_alpha   90.00
_cell.angle_beta   90.00
_cell.angle_gamma   90.00
#
_symmetry.space_group_name_H-M   'P 1'
#
loop_
_entity.id
_entity.type
_entity.pdbx_description
1 polymer ?
#
loop_
_entity_poly.entity_id
_entity_poly.type
_entity_poly.pdbx_seq_one_letter_code
_entity_poly.pdbx_strand_id
1 'polypeptide(L)' 'MLATPKPKKMNIDQETYDEIEQLIHSSESPVGIDAKRTHIIIIHKLIQIEKRLDALSALQAE' A
#
# COMPACT_ATOMS: atom_id res chain seq x y z
N MET A 1 -8.87 -8.68 29.46
CA MET A 1 -7.73 -8.59 28.51
C MET A 1 -8.31 -8.56 27.12
N LEU A 2 -8.24 -7.44 26.41
CA LEU A 2 -8.72 -7.35 25.03
C LEU A 2 -7.72 -8.11 24.14
N ALA A 3 -8.19 -9.16 23.47
CA ALA A 3 -7.37 -9.88 22.50
C ALA A 3 -6.98 -8.90 21.39
N THR A 4 -5.68 -8.72 21.18
CA THR A 4 -5.19 -7.93 20.05
C THR A 4 -5.54 -8.67 18.75
N PRO A 5 -6.18 -8.00 17.77
CA PRO A 5 -6.46 -8.63 16.50
C PRO A 5 -5.13 -9.04 15.85
N LYS A 6 -5.01 -10.33 15.50
CA LYS A 6 -3.84 -10.82 14.74
C LYS A 6 -3.68 -9.98 13.47
N PRO A 7 -2.47 -9.51 13.14
CA PRO A 7 -2.24 -8.72 11.94
C PRO A 7 -2.67 -9.54 10.73
N LYS A 8 -3.62 -9.00 9.97
CA LYS A 8 -4.06 -9.58 8.70
C LYS A 8 -2.85 -9.60 7.77
N LYS A 9 -2.42 -10.79 7.32
CA LYS A 9 -1.33 -10.90 6.34
C LYS A 9 -1.66 -10.00 5.14
N MET A 10 -0.82 -9.01 4.89
CA MET A 10 -0.96 -8.16 3.71
C MET A 10 -0.27 -8.87 2.56
N ASN A 11 -1.07 -9.40 1.63
CA ASN A 11 -0.56 -9.88 0.35
C ASN A 11 -0.40 -8.67 -0.56
N ILE A 12 0.85 -8.31 -0.82
CA ILE A 12 1.27 -7.48 -1.95
C ILE A 12 2.02 -8.46 -2.85
N ASP A 13 1.64 -8.55 -4.12
CA ASP A 13 2.39 -9.32 -5.09
C ASP A 13 3.75 -8.67 -5.36
N GLN A 14 4.72 -9.49 -5.78
CA GLN A 14 6.11 -9.03 -5.93
C GLN A 14 6.24 -7.93 -6.99
N GLU A 15 5.48 -8.03 -8.08
CA GLU A 15 5.48 -7.04 -9.16
C GLU A 15 5.05 -5.67 -8.64
N THR A 16 3.89 -5.59 -7.97
CA THR A 16 3.42 -4.35 -7.35
C THR A 16 4.39 -3.82 -6.29
N TYR A 17 5.02 -4.70 -5.52
CA TYR A 17 6.03 -4.30 -4.54
C TYR A 17 7.22 -3.62 -5.23
N ASP A 18 7.75 -4.25 -6.29
CA ASP A 18 8.93 -3.79 -7.03
C ASP A 18 8.64 -2.49 -7.79
N GLU A 19 7.46 -2.37 -8.39
CA GLU A 19 7.01 -1.13 -9.04
C GLU A 19 6.97 0.05 -8.07
N ILE A 20 6.32 -0.15 -6.91
CA ILE A 20 6.25 0.90 -5.89
C ILE A 20 7.64 1.19 -5.33
N GLU A 21 8.48 0.17 -5.10
CA GLU A 21 9.86 0.36 -4.65
C GLU A 21 10.65 1.22 -5.64
N GLN A 22 10.57 0.94 -6.94
CA GLN A 22 11.27 1.72 -7.97
C GLN A 22 10.77 3.16 -8.03
N LEU A 23 9.45 3.37 -7.91
CA LEU A 23 8.85 4.70 -7.94
C LEU A 23 9.30 5.57 -6.75
N ILE A 24 9.45 4.99 -5.57
CA ILE A 24 9.84 5.73 -4.36
C ILE A 24 11.35 5.66 -4.08
N HIS A 25 12.11 4.95 -4.91
CA HIS A 25 13.54 4.80 -4.72
C HIS A 25 14.23 6.16 -4.84
N SER A 26 15.05 6.49 -3.84
CA SER A 26 15.93 7.65 -3.89
C SER A 26 17.22 7.33 -3.16
N SER A 27 18.34 7.53 -3.85
CA SER A 27 19.69 7.33 -3.29
C SER A 27 20.01 8.29 -2.15
N GLU A 28 19.33 9.44 -2.11
CA GLU A 28 19.50 10.49 -1.09
C GLU A 28 18.57 10.28 0.12
N SER A 29 17.73 9.24 0.11
CA SER A 29 16.75 9.03 1.16
C SER A 29 17.42 8.48 2.43
N PRO A 30 17.27 9.12 3.60
CA PRO A 30 17.78 8.61 4.87
C PRO A 30 16.96 7.41 5.40
N VAL A 31 16.00 6.92 4.62
CA VAL A 31 15.01 5.91 5.02
C VAL A 31 15.60 4.50 4.92
N GLY A 32 15.65 3.80 6.05
CA GLY A 32 16.09 2.40 6.11
C GLY A 32 15.09 1.39 5.50
N ILE A 33 15.53 0.14 5.34
CA ILE A 33 14.78 -0.94 4.65
C ILE A 33 13.39 -1.17 5.26
N ASP A 34 13.26 -1.11 6.58
CA ASP A 34 11.98 -1.37 7.28
C ASP A 34 10.95 -0.26 7.06
N ALA A 35 11.40 1.00 7.11
CA ALA A 35 10.57 2.15 6.80
C ALA A 35 10.18 2.17 5.31
N LYS A 36 11.07 1.73 4.41
CA LYS A 36 10.75 1.54 2.99
C LYS A 36 9.60 0.53 2.78
N ARG A 37 9.67 -0.64 3.42
CA ARG A 37 8.58 -1.65 3.36
C ARG A 37 7.26 -1.08 3.84
N THR A 38 7.31 -0.30 4.93
CA THR A 38 6.12 0.37 5.47
C THR A 38 5.52 1.36 4.48
N HIS A 39 6.34 2.16 3.79
CA HIS A 39 5.85 3.07 2.75
C HIS A 39 5.21 2.32 1.58
N ILE A 40 5.83 1.24 1.12
CA ILE A 40 5.27 0.41 0.04
C ILE A 40 3.89 -0.14 0.44
N ILE A 41 3.74 -0.62 1.69
CA ILE A 41 2.47 -1.08 2.24
C ILE A 41 1.41 0.03 2.22
N ILE A 42 1.77 1.23 2.69
CA ILE A 42 0.84 2.37 2.78
C ILE A 42 0.38 2.75 1.38
N ILE A 43 1.32 2.94 0.44
CA ILE A 43 1.04 3.32 -0.94
C ILE A 43 0.15 2.27 -1.61
N HIS A 44 0.47 0.98 -1.46
CA HIS A 44 -0.37 -0.08 -1.97
C HIS A 44 -1.80 -0.01 -1.42
N LYS A 45 -1.99 0.29 -0.13
CA LYS A 45 -3.34 0.46 0.43
C LYS A 45 -4.07 1.69 -0.09
N LEU A 46 -3.36 2.80 -0.32
CA LEU A 46 -3.95 3.99 -0.93
C LEU A 46 -4.45 3.69 -2.35
N ILE A 47 -3.64 3.02 -3.18
CA ILE A 47 -4.04 2.58 -4.53
C ILE A 47 -5.30 1.70 -4.48
N GLN A 48 -5.38 0.78 -3.52
CA GLN A 48 -6.56 -0.08 -3.35
C GLN A 48 -7.80 0.69 -2.90
N ILE A 49 -7.63 1.76 -2.10
CA ILE A 49 -8.71 2.63 -1.68
C ILE A 49 -9.20 3.47 -2.86
N GLU A 50 -8.30 4.08 -3.62
CA GLU A 50 -8.64 4.85 -4.83
C GLU A 50 -9.45 4.00 -5.82
N LYS A 51 -8.98 2.79 -6.16
CA LYS A 51 -9.72 1.86 -7.03
C LYS A 51 -11.14 1.56 -6.55
N ARG A 52 -11.34 1.46 -5.22
CA ARG A 52 -12.68 1.24 -4.64
C ARG A 52 -13.54 2.48 -4.71
N LEU A 53 -12.95 3.66 -4.48
CA LEU A 53 -13.66 4.94 -4.60
C LEU A 53 -14.08 5.22 -6.03
N ASP A 54 -13.23 4.92 -7.02
CA ASP A 54 -13.55 5.05 -8.44
C ASP A 54 -14.72 4.15 -8.83
N ALA A 55 -14.69 2.88 -8.39
CA ALA A 55 -15.78 1.94 -8.64
C ALA A 55 -17.10 2.40 -8.01
N LEU A 56 -17.07 2.94 -6.77
CA LEU A 56 -18.27 3.48 -6.13
C LEU A 56 -18.78 4.75 -6.83
N SER A 57 -17.88 5.64 -7.23
CA SER A 57 -18.23 6.87 -7.94
C SER A 57 -18.88 6.57 -9.29
N ALA A 58 -18.39 5.57 -10.01
CA ALA A 58 -18.97 5.13 -11.28
C ALA A 58 -20.41 4.60 -11.10
N LEU A 59 -20.68 3.85 -10.02
CA LEU A 59 -22.02 3.35 -9.71
C LEU A 59 -23.02 4.45 -9.32
N GLN A 60 -22.55 5.59 -8.82
CA GLN A 60 -23.39 6.73 -8.45
C GLN A 60 -23.70 7.67 -9.63
N ALA A 61 -22.99 7.51 -10.76
CA ALA A 61 -23.16 8.31 -11.96
C ALA A 61 -24.17 7.70 -12.96
N GLU A 62 -24.68 6.49 -12.68
CA GLU A 62 -25.76 5.79 -13.40
C GLU A 62 -27.11 5.97 -12.69
#